data_AF-A0A8E0WMM1-F1
#
_entry.id   AF-A0A8E0WMM1-F1
#
_cell.length_a   1.000
_cell.length_b   1.000
_cell.length_c   1.000
_cell.angle_alpha   90.00
_cell.angle_beta   90.00
_cell.angle_gamma   90.00
#
_symmetry.space_group_name_H-M   'P 1'
#
loop_
_entity.id
_entity.type
_entity.pdbx_description
1 polymer ?
#
loop_
_entity_poly.entity_id
_entity_poly.type
_entity_poly.pdbx_seq_one_letter_code
_entity_poly.pdbx_strand_id
1 'polypeptide(L)'
;MQHCMIWVGRAEAATNFADHEMADPDKINRLGSWSGLMTQSNHKSSPDITPTQGDLKTANLFGKRIVEIRSLKGRAQIVTS
;
A
#
# COMPACT_ATOMS: atom_id res chain seq x y z
N MET A 1 -6.79 4.51 -16.84
CA MET A 1 -6.89 5.81 -16.15
C MET A 1 -7.92 6.69 -16.89
N GLN A 2 -9.22 6.44 -16.72
CA GLN A 2 -10.27 7.10 -17.54
C GLN A 2 -10.75 8.46 -17.01
N HIS A 3 -10.42 8.83 -15.76
CA HIS A 3 -10.93 10.07 -15.14
C HIS A 3 -9.84 11.13 -14.93
N CYS A 4 -8.74 11.07 -15.69
CA CYS A 4 -7.61 12.02 -15.58
C CYS A 4 -7.05 12.18 -14.15
N MET A 5 -7.25 11.18 -13.28
CA MET A 5 -6.71 11.17 -11.92
C MET A 5 -5.28 10.65 -11.90
N ILE A 6 -4.49 11.15 -10.95
CA ILE A 6 -3.16 10.63 -10.66
C ILE A 6 -3.32 9.32 -9.87
N TRP A 7 -2.77 8.23 -10.41
CA TRP A 7 -2.72 6.95 -9.72
C TRP A 7 -1.53 6.91 -8.77
N VAL A 8 -1.77 6.64 -7.48
CA VAL A 8 -0.72 6.57 -6.46
C VAL A 8 -0.44 5.10 -6.13
N GLY A 9 0.72 4.61 -6.54
CA GLY A 9 1.24 3.31 -6.13
C GLY A 9 1.78 3.32 -4.70
N ARG A 10 2.00 2.12 -4.16
CA ARG A 10 2.59 1.92 -2.82
C ARG A 10 4.10 2.18 -2.84
N ALA A 11 4.72 2.47 -1.69
CA ALA A 11 6.15 2.80 -1.62
C ALA A 11 7.01 1.69 -1.01
N GLU A 12 6.44 0.88 -0.12
CA GLU A 12 7.19 -0.11 0.65
C GLU A 12 7.42 -1.38 -0.19
N ALA A 13 8.56 -2.04 -0.01
CA ALA A 13 8.77 -3.36 -0.60
C ALA A 13 7.97 -4.44 0.14
N ALA A 14 7.81 -5.62 -0.48
CA ALA A 14 7.37 -6.82 0.23
C ALA A 14 8.37 -7.15 1.34
N THR A 15 7.92 -7.38 2.57
CA THR A 15 8.88 -7.57 3.66
C THR A 15 9.52 -8.95 3.73
N ASN A 16 9.10 -9.96 2.95
CA ASN A 16 9.81 -11.23 2.77
C ASN A 16 9.13 -12.06 1.67
N PHE A 17 9.87 -12.39 0.61
CA PHE A 17 9.62 -13.57 -0.23
C PHE A 17 10.87 -14.45 -0.11
N ALA A 18 11.14 -14.99 1.08
CA ALA A 18 12.09 -16.10 1.14
C ALA A 18 11.42 -17.29 0.43
N ASP A 19 12.13 -17.90 -0.50
CA ASP A 19 11.58 -18.86 -1.45
C ASP A 19 10.71 -19.92 -0.76
N HIS A 20 9.44 -20.02 -1.18
CA HIS A 20 8.43 -21.01 -0.78
C HIS A 20 7.75 -20.85 0.60
N GLU A 21 8.03 -19.82 1.38
CA GLU A 21 7.31 -19.60 2.64
C GLU A 21 6.03 -18.76 2.46
N MET A 22 5.00 -19.07 3.25
CA MET A 22 3.80 -18.23 3.33
C MET A 22 4.19 -16.87 3.90
N ALA A 23 3.79 -15.80 3.21
CA ALA A 23 4.09 -14.45 3.64
C ALA A 23 3.45 -14.17 5.02
N ASP A 24 4.28 -13.81 6.00
CA ASP A 24 3.87 -13.58 7.38
C ASP A 24 2.72 -12.55 7.44
N PRO A 25 1.58 -12.91 8.07
CA PRO A 25 0.36 -12.09 8.08
C PRO A 25 0.57 -10.73 8.76
N ASP A 26 1.58 -10.58 9.61
CA ASP A 26 1.85 -9.34 10.34
C ASP A 26 2.83 -8.41 9.62
N LYS A 27 3.34 -8.84 8.46
CA LYS A 27 4.29 -8.09 7.64
C LYS A 27 3.61 -7.09 6.72
N ILE A 28 4.26 -5.93 6.57
CA ILE A 28 3.80 -4.89 5.64
C ILE A 28 4.00 -5.37 4.20
N ASN A 29 3.02 -5.14 3.34
CA ASN A 29 3.08 -5.63 1.96
C ASN A 29 3.35 -7.13 1.80
N ARG A 30 2.81 -7.98 2.67
CA ARG A 30 2.88 -9.45 2.45
C ARG A 30 2.37 -9.85 1.04
N LEU A 31 1.47 -9.01 0.51
CA LEU A 31 0.97 -8.83 -0.86
C LEU A 31 1.98 -8.75 -2.02
N GLY A 32 3.11 -8.09 -1.78
CA GLY A 32 4.00 -7.60 -2.84
C GLY A 32 3.36 -6.63 -3.83
N SER A 33 2.25 -5.99 -3.49
CA SER A 33 1.58 -5.08 -4.43
C SER A 33 2.29 -3.72 -4.52
N TRP A 34 2.51 -3.30 -5.77
CA TRP A 34 3.03 -1.97 -6.12
C TRP A 34 1.94 -1.04 -6.66
N SER A 35 0.91 -1.59 -7.30
CA SER A 35 -0.16 -0.80 -7.91
C SER A 35 -1.08 -0.17 -6.86
N GLY A 36 -1.15 -0.69 -5.64
CA GLY A 36 -1.97 -0.11 -4.57
C GLY A 36 -2.04 -1.00 -3.33
N LEU A 37 -2.96 -0.69 -2.42
CA LEU A 37 -3.28 -1.55 -1.28
C LEU A 37 -3.89 -2.87 -1.77
N MET A 38 -3.33 -3.99 -1.33
CA MET A 38 -3.88 -5.32 -1.55
C MET A 38 -3.89 -6.07 -0.22
N THR A 39 -5.00 -6.73 0.07
CA THR A 39 -5.23 -7.55 1.26
C THR A 39 -5.93 -8.83 0.83
N GLN A 40 -5.74 -9.92 1.57
CA GLN A 40 -6.32 -11.22 1.21
C GLN A 40 -7.11 -11.77 2.39
N SER A 41 -8.35 -12.18 2.12
CA SER A 41 -9.17 -13.00 3.01
C SER A 41 -9.38 -14.36 2.36
N ASN A 42 -9.14 -15.44 3.10
CA ASN A 42 -9.38 -16.79 2.61
C ASN A 42 -10.85 -17.18 2.82
N HIS A 43 -11.29 -18.28 2.21
CA HIS A 43 -12.69 -18.72 2.28
C HIS A 43 -13.22 -18.91 3.71
N LYS A 44 -12.35 -19.24 4.67
CA LYS A 44 -12.68 -19.42 6.10
C LYS A 44 -12.29 -18.22 6.99
N SER A 45 -11.93 -17.08 6.41
CA SER A 45 -11.52 -15.90 7.17
C SER A 45 -12.74 -15.09 7.63
N SER A 46 -13.02 -15.08 8.94
CA SER A 46 -14.00 -14.17 9.58
C SER A 46 -13.49 -12.73 9.54
N PRO A 47 -14.37 -11.70 9.52
CA PRO A 47 -13.99 -10.30 9.74
C PRO A 47 -13.19 -10.04 11.03
N ASP A 48 -13.25 -10.94 12.01
CA ASP A 48 -12.49 -10.82 13.26
C ASP A 48 -11.00 -11.16 13.09
N ILE A 49 -10.64 -11.90 12.03
CA ILE A 49 -9.27 -12.36 11.76
C ILE A 49 -8.64 -11.72 10.53
N THR A 50 -9.45 -11.23 9.58
CA THR A 50 -8.98 -10.45 8.44
C THR A 50 -9.74 -9.12 8.33
N PRO A 51 -9.06 -8.03 7.94
CA PRO A 51 -7.65 -7.92 7.54
C PRO A 51 -6.68 -8.11 8.71
N THR A 52 -5.51 -8.70 8.42
CA THR A 52 -4.47 -8.99 9.42
C THR A 52 -3.82 -7.70 9.93
N GLN A 53 -3.00 -7.78 10.98
CA GLN A 53 -2.27 -6.61 11.48
C GLN A 53 -1.31 -6.02 10.44
N GLY A 54 -0.67 -6.87 9.62
CA GLY A 54 0.19 -6.43 8.51
C GLY A 54 -0.60 -5.70 7.42
N ASP A 55 -1.80 -6.20 7.09
CA ASP A 55 -2.72 -5.57 6.14
C ASP A 55 -3.21 -4.19 6.66
N LEU A 56 -3.57 -4.09 7.94
CA LEU A 56 -3.97 -2.84 8.59
C LEU A 56 -2.83 -1.80 8.61
N LYS A 57 -1.62 -2.21 9.00
CA LYS A 57 -0.43 -1.33 8.97
C LYS A 57 -0.14 -0.86 7.54
N THR A 58 -0.27 -1.77 6.57
CA THR A 58 -0.10 -1.45 5.15
C THR A 58 -1.13 -0.42 4.68
N ALA A 59 -2.39 -0.56 5.06
CA ALA A 59 -3.45 0.40 4.73
C ALA A 59 -3.18 1.79 5.32
N ASN A 60 -2.72 1.86 6.57
CA ASN A 60 -2.35 3.12 7.22
C ASN A 60 -1.21 3.84 6.49
N LEU A 61 -0.14 3.12 6.15
CA LEU A 61 0.99 3.68 5.39
C LEU A 61 0.57 4.14 4.00
N PHE A 62 -0.26 3.36 3.31
CA PHE A 62 -0.77 3.73 1.98
C PHE A 62 -1.64 4.98 2.04
N GLY A 63 -2.54 5.09 3.03
CA GLY A 63 -3.35 6.28 3.27
C GLY A 63 -2.50 7.52 3.56
N LYS A 64 -1.48 7.39 4.42
CA LYS A 64 -0.50 8.46 4.68
C LYS A 64 0.17 8.92 3.38
N ARG A 65 0.61 7.99 2.53
CA ARG A 65 1.23 8.32 1.24
C ARG A 65 0.28 9.07 0.29
N ILE A 66 -1.00 8.69 0.23
CA ILE A 66 -1.98 9.42 -0.59
C ILE A 66 -2.09 10.88 -0.13
N VAL A 67 -2.14 11.12 1.18
CA VAL A 67 -2.17 12.48 1.75
C VAL A 67 -0.88 13.24 1.43
N GLU A 68 0.27 12.61 1.58
CA GLU A 68 1.56 13.21 1.25
C GLU A 68 1.64 13.62 -0.23
N ILE A 69 1.29 12.73 -1.16
CA ILE A 69 1.28 13.03 -2.61
C ILE A 69 0.30 14.15 -2.93
N ARG A 70 -0.89 14.16 -2.31
CA ARG A 70 -1.83 15.28 -2.44
C ARG A 70 -1.20 16.60 -1.96
N SER A 71 -0.48 16.57 -0.83
CA SER A 71 0.11 17.76 -0.19
C SER A 71 1.31 18.35 -0.95
N LEU A 72 1.92 17.60 -1.87
CA LEU A 72 3.03 18.08 -2.70
C LEU A 72 2.62 19.23 -3.66
N LYS A 73 1.32 19.53 -3.81
CA LYS A 73 0.78 20.63 -4.63
C LYS A 73 1.11 22.07 -4.16
N GLY A 74 2.16 22.27 -3.36
CA GLY A 74 2.63 23.60 -2.92
C GLY A 74 4.10 23.93 -3.21
N ARG A 75 4.87 23.03 -3.86
CA ARG A 75 6.31 23.23 -4.12
C ARG A 75 6.71 23.20 -5.59
N ALA A 76 5.84 23.69 -6.47
CA ALA A 76 6.29 24.09 -7.80
C ALA A 76 6.96 25.47 -7.67
N GLN A 77 8.22 25.51 -7.22
CA GLN A 77 9.08 26.63 -7.55
C GLN A 77 9.29 26.56 -9.06
N ILE A 78 8.61 27.46 -9.77
CA ILE A 78 8.91 27.76 -11.15
C ILE A 78 10.35 28.28 -11.16
N VAL A 79 11.29 27.42 -11.55
CA VAL A 79 12.65 27.85 -11.89
C VAL A 79 12.54 28.48 -13.28
N THR A 80 12.21 29.76 -13.32
CA THR A 80 12.45 30.60 -14.50
C THR A 80 13.89 31.06 -14.46
N SER A 81 14.71 30.50 -15.36
CA SER A 81 15.93 31.14 -15.86
C SER A 81 15.62 31.95 -17.11
#